data_AF-A0A9J6FYN1-F1
#
_entry.id   AF-A0A9J6FYN1-F1
#
_cell.length_a   1.000
_cell.length_b   1.000
_cell.length_c   1.000
_cell.angle_alpha   90.00
_cell.angle_beta   90.00
_cell.angle_gamma   90.00
#
_symmetry.space_group_name_H-M   'P 1'
#
loop_
_entity.id
_entity.type
_entity.pdbx_description
1 polymer ?
#
loop_
_entity_poly.entity_id
_entity_poly.type
_entity_poly.pdbx_seq_one_letter_code
_entity_poly.pdbx_strand_id
1 'polypeptide(L)'
;MLSFVSDDTAQGTKRQPAPQVLPCLESVASSLVKRRMIVQTTGRSTVCIVRTTVLVQDKKSLLTQETKDWCQSHIWKLRSMRLYRLYRQAQHAHLKWNHALQIFDAHESTKYHRDCQLAADNFIQTFLGNAPSVVDQLDQGRQNQIRENRRKLQPVVETVLFCAWQGLALRGHRDSGPLDLSAVSAENEGNFRALLRMRADCGDTALKDHLEGCPSNASYLAQRYKTKL
;
A
#
# COMPACT_ATOMS: atom_id res chain seq x y z
N MET A 1 -70.58 21.43 8.17
CA MET A 1 -71.18 20.08 8.26
C MET A 1 -70.03 19.10 8.39
N LEU A 2 -69.79 18.32 9.44
CA LEU A 2 -70.40 18.00 10.74
C LEU A 2 -69.19 17.41 11.55
N SER A 3 -68.71 18.06 12.62
CA SER A 3 -68.72 17.62 14.05
C SER A 3 -68.19 16.19 14.33
N PHE A 4 -67.06 16.03 15.03
CA PHE A 4 -66.90 15.70 16.49
C PHE A 4 -67.51 14.32 16.87
N VAL A 5 -66.84 13.36 17.55
CA VAL A 5 -66.44 13.32 18.98
C VAL A 5 -65.55 12.07 19.25
N SER A 6 -64.67 12.16 20.25
CA SER A 6 -63.79 11.12 20.85
C SER A 6 -64.54 10.05 21.68
N ASP A 7 -63.93 8.88 21.93
CA ASP A 7 -63.67 8.35 23.30
C ASP A 7 -63.20 6.88 23.34
N ASP A 8 -62.33 6.63 24.32
CA ASP A 8 -61.79 5.35 24.81
C ASP A 8 -62.85 4.41 25.37
N THR A 9 -62.71 3.07 25.22
CA THR A 9 -62.73 2.09 26.34
C THR A 9 -62.48 0.64 25.91
N ALA A 10 -61.87 -0.12 26.83
CA ALA A 10 -61.44 -1.52 26.71
C ALA A 10 -62.55 -2.58 26.93
N GLN A 11 -62.17 -3.86 26.69
CA GLN A 11 -62.83 -5.18 26.97
C GLN A 11 -63.30 -5.89 25.68
N GLY A 12 -63.20 -7.22 25.46
CA GLY A 12 -62.74 -8.34 26.27
C GLY A 12 -62.65 -9.65 25.41
N THR A 13 -61.73 -10.52 25.81
CA THR A 13 -61.52 -11.97 25.58
C THR A 13 -62.50 -12.84 24.75
N LYS A 14 -61.95 -13.80 23.98
CA LYS A 14 -62.05 -15.27 24.27
C LYS A 14 -61.00 -16.10 23.50
N ARG A 15 -59.98 -16.59 24.22
CA ARG A 15 -59.13 -17.73 23.83
C ARG A 15 -59.83 -19.03 24.29
N GLN A 16 -59.75 -20.09 23.48
CA GLN A 16 -60.12 -21.44 23.91
C GLN A 16 -59.10 -21.98 24.95
N PRO A 17 -59.52 -22.84 25.90
CA PRO A 17 -58.66 -23.34 26.97
C PRO A 17 -57.71 -24.45 26.51
N ALA A 18 -56.49 -24.45 27.06
CA ALA A 18 -55.54 -25.56 26.97
C ALA A 18 -55.92 -26.67 27.98
N PRO A 19 -55.64 -27.95 27.66
CA PRO A 19 -55.94 -29.08 28.54
C PRO A 19 -55.09 -29.05 29.82
N GLN A 20 -55.73 -29.43 30.92
CA GLN A 20 -55.21 -29.37 32.28
C GLN A 20 -54.03 -30.34 32.48
N VAL A 21 -52.92 -29.83 33.00
CA VAL A 21 -51.81 -30.62 33.55
C VAL A 21 -52.07 -30.81 35.03
N LEU A 22 -52.23 -32.07 35.47
CA LEU A 22 -52.37 -32.42 36.89
C LEU A 22 -51.03 -32.29 37.65
N PRO A 23 -51.06 -32.01 38.97
CA PRO A 23 -49.97 -31.35 39.68
C PRO A 23 -49.16 -32.32 40.56
N CYS A 24 -47.82 -32.33 40.41
CA CYS A 24 -46.93 -32.84 41.48
C CYS A 24 -45.47 -32.36 41.39
N LEU A 25 -45.16 -31.33 40.60
CA LEU A 25 -43.78 -30.86 40.38
C LEU A 25 -43.42 -29.57 41.14
N GLU A 26 -44.16 -29.22 42.20
CA GLU A 26 -43.87 -28.02 43.00
C GLU A 26 -43.39 -28.29 44.45
N SER A 27 -43.28 -29.55 44.91
CA SER A 27 -42.91 -29.81 46.33
C SER A 27 -41.45 -30.19 46.63
N VAL A 28 -40.53 -30.21 45.66
CA VAL A 28 -39.10 -30.51 45.92
C VAL A 28 -38.16 -29.33 45.67
N ALA A 29 -38.72 -28.13 45.43
CA ALA A 29 -37.96 -26.90 45.20
C ALA A 29 -37.30 -26.31 46.47
N SER A 30 -37.28 -27.00 47.61
CA SER A 30 -36.70 -26.47 48.85
C SER A 30 -35.89 -27.53 49.60
N SER A 31 -34.61 -27.68 49.24
CA SER A 31 -33.55 -28.00 50.21
C SER A 31 -32.15 -27.88 49.60
N LEU A 32 -31.48 -26.78 50.00
CA LEU A 32 -30.03 -26.66 50.17
C LEU A 32 -29.15 -26.88 48.93
N VAL A 33 -29.08 -25.81 48.14
CA VAL A 33 -27.83 -25.36 47.52
C VAL A 33 -26.72 -25.30 48.58
N LYS A 34 -25.75 -26.22 48.52
CA LYS A 34 -24.39 -25.97 49.01
C LYS A 34 -23.43 -26.09 47.82
N ARG A 35 -23.29 -24.99 47.09
CA ARG A 35 -22.21 -24.79 46.12
C ARG A 35 -20.91 -24.61 46.91
N ARG A 36 -20.04 -25.63 46.90
CA ARG A 36 -18.63 -25.42 47.26
C ARG A 36 -17.84 -25.26 45.98
N MET A 37 -17.53 -24.02 45.64
CA MET A 37 -16.71 -23.66 44.50
C MET A 37 -15.25 -23.88 44.92
N ILE A 38 -14.61 -24.93 44.40
CA ILE A 38 -13.16 -25.09 44.56
C ILE A 38 -12.54 -24.62 43.25
N VAL A 39 -11.97 -23.41 43.32
CA VAL A 39 -11.17 -22.82 42.24
C VAL A 39 -9.74 -23.28 42.45
N GLN A 40 -9.21 -24.08 41.52
CA GLN A 40 -7.76 -24.29 41.42
C GLN A 40 -7.28 -23.67 40.11
N THR A 41 -6.36 -22.73 40.25
CA THR A 41 -5.71 -22.02 39.15
C THR A 41 -4.35 -22.65 38.88
N THR A 42 -4.17 -23.19 37.67
CA THR A 42 -2.84 -23.41 37.10
C THR A 42 -2.88 -23.08 35.61
N GLY A 43 -2.26 -21.95 35.25
CA GLY A 43 -1.65 -21.71 33.93
C GLY A 43 -2.49 -21.82 32.65
N ARG A 44 -2.95 -20.64 32.19
CA ARG A 44 -3.14 -20.20 30.78
C ARG A 44 -4.20 -20.81 29.86
N SER A 45 -5.06 -21.70 30.32
CA SER A 45 -6.35 -21.93 29.64
C SER A 45 -7.43 -22.23 30.66
N THR A 46 -8.28 -21.23 30.93
CA THR A 46 -9.48 -21.38 31.74
C THR A 46 -10.50 -22.23 30.98
N VAL A 47 -10.40 -23.55 31.12
CA VAL A 47 -11.50 -24.45 30.77
C VAL A 47 -12.40 -24.55 31.99
N CYS A 48 -13.49 -23.77 32.00
CA CYS A 48 -14.57 -23.97 32.95
C CYS A 48 -15.28 -25.28 32.62
N ILE A 49 -14.72 -26.41 33.06
CA ILE A 49 -15.45 -27.67 33.07
C ILE A 49 -16.43 -27.56 34.22
N VAL A 50 -17.64 -27.08 33.94
CA VAL A 50 -18.79 -27.31 34.80
C VAL A 50 -19.07 -28.82 34.70
N ARG A 51 -18.30 -29.60 35.47
CA ARG A 51 -18.63 -30.99 35.73
C ARG A 51 -19.80 -30.92 36.68
N THR A 52 -21.00 -30.93 36.13
CA THR A 52 -22.22 -31.28 36.87
C THR A 52 -22.09 -32.75 37.23
N THR A 53 -21.27 -33.07 38.23
CA THR A 53 -21.36 -34.33 38.94
C THR A 53 -22.61 -34.23 39.79
N VAL A 54 -23.76 -34.58 39.19
CA VAL A 54 -24.88 -35.06 39.98
C VAL A 54 -24.32 -36.26 40.75
N LEU A 55 -24.13 -36.11 42.05
CA LEU A 55 -23.87 -37.22 42.95
C LEU A 55 -25.13 -38.08 42.95
N VAL A 56 -25.26 -38.94 41.94
CA VAL A 56 -26.17 -40.08 41.98
C VAL A 56 -25.53 -41.06 42.95
N GLN A 57 -25.88 -40.92 44.23
CA GLN A 57 -25.62 -41.98 45.21
C GLN A 57 -26.25 -43.27 44.68
N ASP A 58 -25.40 -44.28 44.52
CA ASP A 58 -25.67 -45.69 44.28
C ASP A 58 -27.09 -46.09 43.84
N LYS A 59 -27.39 -45.85 42.56
CA LYS A 59 -28.33 -46.67 41.78
C LYS A 59 -27.81 -46.82 40.35
N LYS A 60 -26.75 -47.61 40.18
CA LYS A 60 -26.19 -47.99 38.86
C LYS A 60 -27.17 -48.75 37.95
N SER A 61 -28.38 -49.05 38.38
CA SER A 61 -29.30 -50.00 37.72
C SER A 61 -30.64 -49.42 37.22
N LEU A 62 -30.87 -48.09 37.22
CA LEU A 62 -32.19 -47.53 36.87
C LEU A 62 -32.19 -46.43 35.79
N LEU A 63 -31.20 -46.40 34.88
CA LEU A 63 -31.41 -45.77 33.58
C LEU A 63 -31.92 -46.86 32.64
N THR A 64 -33.21 -46.81 32.28
CA THR A 64 -33.78 -47.70 31.25
C THR A 64 -32.99 -47.53 29.96
N GLN A 65 -32.79 -48.61 29.21
CA GLN A 65 -32.02 -48.58 27.95
C GLN A 65 -32.54 -47.48 27.01
N GLU A 66 -33.86 -47.26 26.99
CA GLU A 66 -34.52 -46.18 26.24
C GLU A 66 -34.03 -44.77 26.61
N THR A 67 -33.75 -44.48 27.89
CA THR A 67 -33.23 -43.16 28.30
C THR A 67 -31.77 -42.97 27.90
N LYS A 68 -30.97 -44.05 27.87
CA LYS A 68 -29.60 -44.01 27.33
C LYS A 68 -29.63 -43.78 25.82
N ASP A 69 -30.50 -44.49 25.11
CA ASP A 69 -30.64 -44.40 23.66
C ASP A 69 -31.21 -43.04 23.23
N TRP A 70 -32.16 -42.48 24.00
CA TRP A 70 -32.68 -41.13 23.80
C TRP A 70 -31.61 -40.06 23.98
N CYS A 71 -30.80 -40.17 25.04
CA CYS A 71 -29.67 -39.27 25.29
C CYS A 71 -28.62 -39.39 24.18
N GLN A 72 -28.28 -40.61 23.74
CA GLN A 72 -27.33 -40.81 22.63
C GLN A 72 -27.86 -40.24 21.32
N SER A 73 -29.14 -40.44 20.99
CA SER A 73 -29.80 -39.90 19.80
C SER A 73 -29.84 -38.36 19.81
N HIS A 74 -30.17 -37.74 20.96
CA HIS A 74 -30.15 -36.28 21.09
C HIS A 74 -28.74 -35.69 21.07
N ILE A 75 -27.75 -36.36 21.69
CA ILE A 75 -26.33 -35.97 21.58
C ILE A 75 -25.85 -36.10 20.13
N TRP A 76 -26.25 -37.14 19.41
CA TRP A 76 -25.95 -37.31 17.98
C TRP A 76 -26.59 -36.21 17.13
N LYS A 77 -27.85 -35.87 17.37
CA LYS A 77 -28.55 -34.75 16.70
C LYS A 77 -27.92 -33.38 17.02
N LEU A 78 -27.49 -33.15 18.25
CA LEU A 78 -26.81 -31.92 18.65
C LEU A 78 -25.39 -31.83 18.06
N ARG A 79 -24.65 -32.95 18.04
CA ARG A 79 -23.33 -33.04 17.39
C ARG A 79 -23.44 -32.88 15.88
N SER A 80 -24.43 -33.49 15.23
CA SER A 80 -24.69 -33.31 13.80
C SER A 80 -25.08 -31.86 13.47
N MET A 81 -25.91 -31.23 14.31
CA MET A 81 -26.29 -29.81 14.18
C MET A 81 -25.10 -28.86 14.37
N ARG A 82 -24.18 -29.17 15.28
CA ARG A 82 -22.98 -28.35 15.52
C ARG A 82 -21.96 -28.51 14.39
N LEU A 83 -21.72 -29.74 13.93
CA LEU A 83 -20.87 -30.03 12.77
C LEU A 83 -21.43 -29.43 11.48
N TYR A 84 -22.73 -29.54 11.26
CA TYR A 84 -23.42 -28.93 10.12
C TYR A 84 -23.30 -27.40 10.12
N ARG A 85 -23.43 -26.74 11.28
CA ARG A 85 -23.22 -25.29 11.40
C ARG A 85 -21.79 -24.87 11.04
N LEU A 86 -20.79 -25.60 11.53
CA LEU A 86 -19.38 -25.32 11.22
C LEU A 86 -19.07 -25.56 9.74
N TYR A 87 -19.56 -26.66 9.17
CA TYR A 87 -19.44 -26.95 7.74
C TYR A 87 -20.08 -25.86 6.88
N ARG A 88 -21.29 -25.43 7.22
CA ARG A 88 -22.01 -24.35 6.53
C ARG A 88 -21.26 -23.01 6.63
N GLN A 89 -20.68 -22.69 7.79
CA GLN A 89 -19.83 -21.50 7.96
C GLN A 89 -18.59 -21.56 7.06
N ALA A 90 -17.91 -22.70 7.00
CA ALA A 90 -16.74 -22.89 6.13
C ALA A 90 -17.11 -22.76 4.64
N GLN A 91 -18.24 -23.34 4.22
CA GLN A 91 -18.75 -23.19 2.86
C GLN A 91 -19.09 -21.73 2.52
N HIS A 92 -19.77 -21.01 3.42
CA HIS A 92 -20.05 -19.58 3.20
C HIS A 92 -18.78 -18.74 3.12
N ALA A 93 -17.76 -19.05 3.92
CA ALA A 93 -16.46 -18.38 3.83
C ALA A 93 -15.83 -18.64 2.45
N HIS A 94 -15.77 -19.90 2.00
CA HIS A 94 -15.22 -20.26 0.69
C HIS A 94 -15.96 -19.57 -0.48
N LEU A 95 -17.29 -19.54 -0.45
CA LEU A 95 -18.10 -18.83 -1.45
C LEU A 95 -17.78 -17.33 -1.49
N LYS A 96 -17.63 -16.68 -0.32
CA LYS A 96 -17.24 -15.27 -0.24
C LYS A 96 -15.85 -15.01 -0.82
N TRP A 97 -14.89 -15.90 -0.55
CA TRP A 97 -13.55 -15.81 -1.12
C TRP A 97 -13.56 -15.96 -2.64
N ASN A 98 -14.29 -16.94 -3.18
CA ASN A 98 -14.41 -17.09 -4.64
C ASN A 98 -15.08 -15.89 -5.29
N HIS A 99 -16.10 -15.32 -4.64
CA HIS A 99 -16.73 -14.09 -5.13
C HIS A 99 -15.77 -12.90 -5.07
N ALA A 100 -14.93 -12.80 -4.04
CA ALA A 100 -13.90 -11.76 -3.95
C ALA A 100 -12.86 -11.89 -5.07
N LEU A 101 -12.41 -13.12 -5.39
CA LEU A 101 -11.50 -13.37 -6.51
C LEU A 101 -12.11 -12.91 -7.83
N GLN A 102 -13.37 -13.26 -8.10
CA GLN A 102 -14.08 -12.79 -9.30
C GLN A 102 -14.18 -11.26 -9.36
N ILE A 103 -14.39 -10.60 -8.22
CA ILE A 103 -14.41 -9.13 -8.16
C ILE A 103 -13.02 -8.56 -8.48
N PHE A 104 -11.94 -9.16 -7.98
CA PHE A 104 -10.58 -8.71 -8.27
C PHE A 104 -10.22 -8.91 -9.74
N ASP A 105 -10.56 -10.05 -10.33
CA ASP A 105 -10.33 -10.30 -11.76
C ASP A 105 -11.13 -9.31 -12.62
N ALA A 106 -12.39 -9.07 -12.27
CA ALA A 106 -13.22 -8.07 -12.94
C ALA A 106 -12.62 -6.66 -12.80
N HIS A 107 -12.20 -6.28 -11.59
CA HIS A 107 -11.53 -5.02 -11.30
C HIS A 107 -10.24 -4.84 -12.11
N GLU A 108 -9.37 -5.85 -12.16
CA GLU A 108 -8.12 -5.82 -12.92
C GLU A 108 -8.38 -5.61 -14.42
N SER A 109 -9.49 -6.17 -14.92
CA SER A 109 -9.90 -5.97 -16.31
C SER A 109 -10.51 -4.60 -16.61
N THR A 110 -10.84 -3.81 -15.58
CA THR A 110 -11.45 -2.49 -15.79
C THR A 110 -10.49 -1.54 -16.48
N LYS A 111 -11.06 -0.68 -17.34
CA LYS A 111 -10.29 0.29 -18.10
C LYS A 111 -9.47 1.22 -17.21
N TYR A 112 -10.06 1.76 -16.14
CA TYR A 112 -9.35 2.70 -15.27
C TYR A 112 -8.14 2.04 -14.59
N HIS A 113 -8.23 0.77 -14.19
CA HIS A 113 -7.11 0.06 -13.57
C HIS A 113 -5.96 -0.09 -14.56
N ARG A 114 -6.26 -0.55 -15.78
CA ARG A 114 -5.27 -0.68 -16.85
C ARG A 114 -4.67 0.66 -17.26
N ASP A 115 -5.49 1.71 -17.35
CA ASP A 115 -5.03 3.07 -17.67
C ASP A 115 -4.07 3.58 -16.57
N CYS A 116 -4.37 3.32 -15.29
CA CYS A 116 -3.47 3.66 -14.17
C CYS A 116 -2.17 2.86 -14.21
N GLN A 117 -2.22 1.56 -14.50
CA GLN A 117 -1.02 0.73 -14.67
C GLN A 117 -0.16 1.25 -15.81
N LEU A 118 -0.75 1.50 -16.98
CA LEU A 118 -0.05 2.03 -18.14
C LEU A 118 0.56 3.41 -17.85
N ALA A 119 -0.15 4.28 -17.14
CA ALA A 119 0.38 5.58 -16.72
C ALA A 119 1.60 5.43 -15.79
N ALA A 120 1.55 4.49 -14.85
CA ALA A 120 2.68 4.19 -13.96
C ALA A 120 3.88 3.62 -14.73
N ASP A 121 3.64 2.70 -15.66
CA ASP A 121 4.70 2.12 -16.50
C ASP A 121 5.36 3.20 -17.38
N ASN A 122 4.55 4.06 -18.02
CA ASN A 122 5.05 5.19 -18.80
C ASN A 122 5.87 6.18 -17.95
N PHE A 123 5.42 6.45 -16.72
CA PHE A 123 6.19 7.26 -15.77
C PHE A 123 7.54 6.62 -15.44
N ILE A 124 7.58 5.31 -15.15
CA ILE A 124 8.83 4.63 -14.82
C ILE A 124 9.78 4.65 -16.02
N GLN A 125 9.29 4.36 -17.22
CA GLN A 125 10.11 4.37 -18.44
C GLN A 125 10.69 5.75 -18.72
N THR A 126 9.91 6.82 -18.54
CA THR A 126 10.37 8.20 -18.74
C THR A 126 11.33 8.64 -17.63
N PHE A 127 11.05 8.29 -16.38
CA PHE A 127 11.89 8.62 -15.23
C PHE A 127 13.29 7.98 -15.31
N LEU A 128 13.36 6.72 -15.73
CA LEU A 128 14.62 6.01 -15.94
C LEU A 128 15.35 6.43 -17.23
N GLY A 129 14.71 7.22 -18.10
CA GLY A 129 15.27 7.66 -19.37
C GLY A 129 15.26 6.60 -20.48
N ASN A 130 14.50 5.51 -20.29
CA ASN A 130 14.34 4.45 -21.30
C ASN A 130 13.45 4.88 -22.46
N ALA A 131 12.53 5.82 -22.23
CA ALA A 131 11.66 6.41 -23.25
C ALA A 131 11.55 7.93 -23.07
N PRO A 132 11.51 8.72 -24.17
CA PRO A 132 11.26 10.16 -24.07
C PRO A 132 9.82 10.45 -23.65
N SER A 133 9.61 11.54 -22.89
CA SER A 133 8.25 11.95 -22.50
C SER A 133 7.43 12.37 -23.73
N VAL A 134 6.10 12.32 -23.64
CA VAL A 134 5.21 12.75 -24.73
C VAL A 134 5.49 14.20 -25.14
N VAL A 135 5.79 15.06 -24.17
CA VAL A 135 6.16 16.47 -24.43
C VAL A 135 7.46 16.53 -25.24
N ASP A 136 8.45 15.73 -24.88
CA ASP A 136 9.73 15.68 -25.59
C ASP A 136 9.62 15.08 -27.00
N GLN A 137 8.69 14.15 -27.20
CA GLN A 137 8.40 13.56 -28.51
C GLN A 137 7.74 14.58 -29.46
N LEU A 138 6.87 15.45 -28.91
CA LEU A 138 6.20 16.50 -29.67
C LEU A 138 7.11 17.72 -29.92
N ASP A 139 7.99 18.04 -28.96
CA ASP A 139 8.87 19.21 -29.02
C ASP A 139 10.29 18.83 -29.47
N GLN A 140 10.40 18.46 -30.74
CA GLN A 140 11.69 18.14 -31.38
C GLN A 140 12.66 19.34 -31.34
N GLY A 141 12.15 20.58 -31.34
CA GLY A 141 12.94 21.79 -31.23
C GLY A 141 13.68 21.87 -29.90
N ARG A 142 12.97 21.66 -28.79
CA ARG A 142 13.58 21.59 -27.46
C ARG A 142 14.61 20.47 -27.35
N GLN A 143 14.34 19.30 -27.91
CA GLN A 143 15.29 18.18 -27.89
C GLN A 143 16.58 18.49 -28.66
N ASN A 144 16.46 19.14 -29.82
CA ASN A 144 17.63 19.61 -30.56
C ASN A 144 18.44 20.65 -29.76
N GLN A 145 17.77 21.58 -29.08
CA GLN A 145 18.44 22.57 -28.23
C GLN A 145 19.19 21.90 -27.06
N ILE A 146 18.58 20.91 -26.39
CA ILE A 146 19.23 20.14 -25.32
C ILE A 146 20.46 19.42 -25.86
N ARG A 147 20.33 18.76 -27.03
CA ARG A 147 21.43 18.04 -27.67
C ARG A 147 22.60 18.97 -28.00
N GLU A 148 22.32 20.13 -28.58
CA GLU A 148 23.34 21.14 -28.88
C GLU A 148 24.00 21.69 -27.63
N ASN A 149 23.22 22.02 -26.59
CA ASN A 149 23.77 22.53 -25.33
C ASN A 149 24.66 21.49 -24.65
N ARG A 150 24.27 20.21 -24.67
CA ARG A 150 25.10 19.10 -24.16
C ARG A 150 26.40 18.96 -24.96
N ARG A 151 26.32 19.03 -26.29
CA ARG A 151 27.50 18.96 -27.17
C ARG A 151 28.50 20.09 -26.88
N LYS A 152 28.02 21.30 -26.59
CA LYS A 152 28.85 22.46 -26.21
C LYS A 152 29.47 22.30 -24.82
N LEU A 153 28.71 21.76 -23.86
CA LEU A 153 29.15 21.58 -22.46
C LEU A 153 30.11 20.41 -22.25
N GLN A 154 29.95 19.34 -23.02
CA GLN A 154 30.75 18.13 -22.91
C GLN A 154 32.28 18.39 -22.90
N PRO A 155 32.87 19.09 -23.89
CA PRO A 155 34.32 19.35 -23.90
C PRO A 155 34.80 20.20 -22.71
N VAL A 156 33.94 21.11 -22.22
CA VAL A 156 34.22 21.93 -21.04
C VAL A 156 34.34 21.04 -19.79
N VAL A 157 33.37 20.15 -19.57
CA VAL A 157 33.36 19.23 -18.43
C VAL A 157 34.49 18.22 -18.51
N GLU A 158 34.75 17.64 -19.68
CA GLU A 158 35.86 16.73 -19.92
C GLU A 158 37.21 17.37 -19.57
N THR A 159 37.39 18.64 -19.90
CA THR A 159 38.62 19.38 -19.59
C THR A 159 38.79 19.60 -18.08
N VAL A 160 37.69 19.88 -17.36
CA VAL A 160 37.70 19.96 -15.89
C VAL A 160 38.06 18.61 -15.27
N LEU A 161 37.44 17.53 -15.75
CA LEU A 161 37.71 16.16 -15.27
C LEU A 161 39.16 15.76 -15.53
N PHE A 162 39.70 16.07 -16.71
CA PHE A 162 41.09 15.83 -17.03
C PHE A 162 42.03 16.49 -16.04
N CYS A 163 41.83 17.78 -15.75
CA CYS A 163 42.65 18.49 -14.76
C CYS A 163 42.52 17.87 -13.36
N ALA A 164 41.29 17.51 -12.95
CA ALA A 164 41.05 16.89 -11.66
C ALA A 164 41.76 15.53 -11.52
N TRP A 165 41.71 14.69 -12.54
CA TRP A 165 42.35 13.37 -12.53
C TRP A 165 43.86 13.44 -12.59
N GLN A 166 44.41 14.40 -13.32
CA GLN A 166 45.86 14.60 -13.43
C GLN A 166 46.44 15.45 -12.29
N GLY A 167 45.61 15.97 -11.37
CA GLY A 167 46.05 16.86 -10.30
C GLY A 167 46.57 18.21 -10.80
N LEU A 168 46.12 18.66 -11.97
CA LEU A 168 46.50 19.94 -12.55
C LEU A 168 45.64 21.07 -11.97
N ALA A 169 46.28 22.19 -11.61
CA ALA A 169 45.55 23.38 -11.19
C ALA A 169 44.68 23.89 -12.34
N LEU A 170 43.39 24.07 -12.11
CA LEU A 170 42.47 24.58 -13.13
C LEU A 170 42.79 26.04 -13.53
N ARG A 171 43.16 26.86 -12.54
CA ARG A 171 43.25 28.33 -12.66
C ARG A 171 44.69 28.83 -12.71
N GLY A 172 44.89 29.92 -13.44
CA GLY A 172 46.14 30.68 -13.50
C GLY A 172 46.05 32.02 -12.78
N HIS A 173 47.02 32.90 -13.03
CA HIS A 173 47.09 34.23 -12.41
C HIS A 173 45.97 35.15 -12.90
N ARG A 174 45.63 35.11 -14.20
CA ARG A 174 44.52 35.87 -14.79
C ARG A 174 43.61 34.95 -15.61
N ASP A 175 42.56 34.40 -14.99
CA ASP A 175 41.64 33.45 -15.62
C ASP A 175 40.26 34.04 -16.00
N SER A 176 40.10 35.37 -15.86
CA SER A 176 38.84 36.08 -16.10
C SER A 176 38.69 36.59 -17.54
N GLY A 177 37.44 36.71 -18.00
CA GLY A 177 37.11 37.38 -19.26
C GLY A 177 36.92 36.40 -20.44
N PRO A 178 36.64 36.95 -21.65
CA PRO A 178 36.52 36.15 -22.86
C PRO A 178 37.83 35.39 -23.14
N LEU A 179 37.72 34.23 -23.78
CA LEU A 179 38.86 33.44 -24.20
C LEU A 179 39.16 33.78 -25.65
N ASP A 180 40.26 34.48 -25.89
CA ASP A 180 40.75 34.70 -27.24
C ASP A 180 41.43 33.42 -27.73
N LEU A 181 40.91 32.86 -28.82
CA LEU A 181 41.45 31.66 -29.48
C LEU A 181 42.53 32.00 -30.52
N SER A 182 42.60 33.26 -30.97
CA SER A 182 43.53 33.68 -32.03
C SER A 182 44.93 34.02 -31.51
N ALA A 183 45.03 34.43 -30.23
CA ALA A 183 46.27 34.82 -29.60
C ALA A 183 46.54 34.02 -28.33
N VAL A 184 47.80 33.61 -28.17
CA VAL A 184 48.29 33.10 -26.89
C VAL A 184 48.47 34.30 -25.96
N SER A 185 47.78 34.27 -24.81
CA SER A 185 47.92 35.31 -23.80
C SER A 185 49.35 35.37 -23.27
N ALA A 186 49.87 36.59 -23.10
CA ALA A 186 51.18 36.81 -22.51
C ALA A 186 51.23 36.42 -21.01
N GLU A 187 50.06 36.27 -20.38
CA GLU A 187 49.92 35.93 -18.98
C GLU A 187 49.37 34.51 -18.79
N ASN A 188 49.71 33.89 -17.66
CA ASN A 188 49.24 32.54 -17.35
C ASN A 188 47.74 32.57 -17.00
N GLU A 189 46.90 32.14 -17.93
CA GLU A 189 45.45 32.02 -17.76
C GLU A 189 44.98 30.70 -17.11
N GLY A 190 45.91 29.77 -16.86
CA GLY A 190 45.64 28.48 -16.23
C GLY A 190 45.44 27.33 -17.20
N ASN A 191 45.60 26.11 -16.67
CA ASN A 191 45.59 24.88 -17.48
C ASN A 191 44.24 24.64 -18.14
N PHE A 192 43.13 24.97 -17.48
CA PHE A 192 41.79 24.80 -18.05
C PHE A 192 41.61 25.60 -19.35
N ARG A 193 41.98 26.88 -19.35
CA ARG A 193 41.86 27.77 -20.51
C ARG A 193 42.85 27.40 -21.62
N ALA A 194 44.07 27.00 -21.24
CA ALA A 194 45.06 26.50 -22.20
C ALA A 194 44.60 25.22 -22.90
N LEU A 195 44.02 24.27 -22.16
CA LEU A 195 43.49 23.03 -22.72
C LEU A 195 42.28 23.27 -23.63
N LEU A 196 41.40 24.21 -23.29
CA LEU A 196 40.28 24.57 -24.17
C LEU A 196 40.76 25.16 -25.50
N ARG A 197 41.78 26.03 -25.49
CA ARG A 197 42.43 26.53 -26.72
C ARG A 197 43.01 25.38 -27.53
N MET A 198 43.80 24.52 -26.88
CA MET A 198 44.39 23.35 -27.54
C MET A 198 43.32 22.46 -28.18
N ARG A 199 42.19 22.21 -27.51
CA ARG A 199 41.09 21.42 -28.09
C ARG A 199 40.45 22.09 -29.30
N ALA A 200 40.25 23.40 -29.26
CA ALA A 200 39.76 24.16 -30.41
C ALA A 200 40.73 24.08 -31.59
N ASP A 201 42.04 24.19 -31.34
CA ASP A 201 43.09 24.07 -32.34
C ASP A 201 43.22 22.65 -32.91
N CYS A 202 42.98 21.63 -32.09
CA CYS A 202 42.93 20.22 -32.50
C CYS A 202 41.68 19.85 -33.31
N GLY A 203 40.80 20.81 -33.62
CA GLY A 203 39.67 20.59 -34.54
C GLY A 203 38.32 20.36 -33.87
N ASP A 204 38.16 20.65 -32.57
CA ASP A 204 36.84 20.66 -31.92
C ASP A 204 36.04 21.90 -32.37
N THR A 205 35.43 21.82 -33.55
CA THR A 205 34.68 22.93 -34.16
C THR A 205 33.47 23.34 -33.33
N ALA A 206 32.80 22.39 -32.68
CA ALA A 206 31.63 22.68 -31.86
C ALA A 206 32.01 23.47 -30.60
N LEU A 207 33.14 23.15 -29.97
CA LEU A 207 33.70 23.94 -28.88
C LEU A 207 34.15 25.31 -29.39
N LYS A 208 34.85 25.38 -30.52
CA LYS A 208 35.33 26.63 -31.10
C LYS A 208 34.19 27.60 -31.39
N ASP A 209 33.18 27.15 -32.12
CA ASP A 209 31.99 27.95 -32.46
C ASP A 209 31.26 28.42 -31.20
N HIS A 210 31.21 27.58 -30.17
CA HIS A 210 30.66 27.96 -28.88
C HIS A 210 31.46 29.07 -28.21
N LEU A 211 32.78 28.94 -28.13
CA LEU A 211 33.64 29.92 -27.47
C LEU A 211 33.63 31.28 -28.16
N GLU A 212 33.54 31.30 -29.50
CA GLU A 212 33.49 32.53 -30.31
C GLU A 212 32.09 33.17 -30.35
N GLY A 213 31.03 32.35 -30.43
CA GLY A 213 29.66 32.83 -30.64
C GLY A 213 28.80 32.96 -29.38
N CYS A 214 29.29 32.55 -28.21
CA CYS A 214 28.47 32.47 -27.01
C CYS A 214 28.32 33.82 -26.28
N PRO A 215 27.12 34.14 -25.76
CA PRO A 215 26.96 35.29 -24.88
C PRO A 215 27.71 35.10 -23.55
N SER A 216 28.07 36.21 -22.93
CA SER A 216 28.90 36.27 -21.71
C SER A 216 28.41 35.43 -20.52
N ASN A 217 27.11 35.11 -20.45
CA ASN A 217 26.48 34.33 -19.38
C ASN A 217 26.49 32.82 -19.63
N ALA A 218 26.80 32.38 -20.85
CA ALA A 218 26.79 30.97 -21.23
C ALA A 218 28.16 30.44 -21.66
N SER A 219 29.25 31.20 -21.47
CA SER A 219 30.59 30.74 -21.85
C SER A 219 31.15 29.65 -20.93
N TYR A 220 30.59 29.51 -19.72
CA TYR A 220 31.03 28.56 -18.68
C TYR A 220 32.50 28.69 -18.25
N LEU A 221 33.18 29.79 -18.62
CA LEU A 221 34.58 30.07 -18.25
C LEU A 221 34.72 30.99 -17.03
N ALA A 222 33.63 31.60 -16.57
CA ALA A 222 33.68 32.64 -15.55
C ALA A 222 33.94 32.05 -14.16
N GLN A 223 34.70 32.79 -13.34
CA GLN A 223 34.93 32.44 -11.94
C GLN A 223 33.64 32.38 -11.11
N ARG A 224 32.67 33.24 -11.46
CA ARG A 224 31.38 33.38 -10.79
C ARG A 224 30.27 33.04 -11.76
N TYR A 225 29.23 32.39 -11.24
CA TYR A 225 27.99 32.22 -11.98
C TYR A 225 27.38 33.61 -12.24
N LYS A 226 27.05 33.91 -13.50
CA LYS A 226 26.42 35.16 -13.89
C LYS A 226 24.90 34.97 -13.90
N THR A 227 24.26 35.01 -12.74
CA THR A 227 22.80 35.16 -12.67
C THR A 227 22.46 36.61 -13.01
N LYS A 228 21.70 36.81 -14.09
CA LYS A 228 20.90 38.03 -14.22
C LYS A 228 19.73 37.86 -13.26
N LEU A 229 19.74 38.59 -12.14
CA LEU A 229 18.53 38.92 -11.40
C LEU A 229 17.80 40.04 -12.16
#